data_AF-A0A3N5T5E9-F1
#
_entry.id   AF-A0A3N5T5E9-F1
#
_cell.length_a   1.000
_cell.length_b   1.000
_cell.length_c   1.000
_cell.angle_alpha   90.00
_cell.angle_beta   90.00
_cell.angle_gamma   90.00
#
_symmetry.space_group_name_H-M   'P 1'
#
loop_
_entity.id
_entity.type
_entity.pdbx_description
1 polymer ?
#
loop_
_entity_poly.entity_id
_entity_poly.type
_entity_poly.pdbx_seq_one_letter_code
_entity_poly.pdbx_strand_id
1 'polypeptide(L)'
;GTVSAVNHEVEASPNLVWKDSYGRGWLVIIQPDHPEAVFNLYSGHRAKEWFTRSAENFSNLLIDWAPNPSRGKKSETGVPVPEKVREHWDEITRILFG
;
A
#
# COMPACT_ATOMS: atom_id res chain seq x y z
N GLY A 1 1.86 24.40 2.54
CA GLY A 1 2.94 24.17 3.51
C GLY A 1 4.25 24.41 2.81
N THR A 2 5.30 24.73 3.56
CA THR A 2 6.67 24.91 3.02
C THR A 2 7.56 23.76 3.47
N VAL A 3 8.41 23.24 2.58
CA VAL A 3 9.40 22.21 2.96
C VAL A 3 10.51 22.86 3.78
N SER A 4 10.71 22.37 5.01
CA SER A 4 11.76 22.85 5.91
C SER A 4 13.03 22.01 5.81
N ALA A 5 12.92 20.71 5.52
CA ALA A 5 14.06 19.82 5.34
C ALA A 5 13.71 18.60 4.47
N VAL A 6 14.74 18.04 3.84
CA VAL A 6 14.71 16.77 3.08
C VAL A 6 15.77 15.84 3.64
N ASN A 7 15.49 14.55 3.71
CA ASN A 7 16.43 13.57 4.25
C ASN A 7 17.39 13.03 3.18
N HIS A 8 18.56 13.64 3.10
CA HIS A 8 19.62 13.21 2.17
C HIS A 8 20.22 11.83 2.51
N GLU A 9 20.05 11.31 3.74
CA GLU A 9 20.48 9.94 4.06
C GLU A 9 19.63 8.90 3.32
N VAL A 10 18.33 9.17 3.17
CA VAL A 10 17.43 8.31 2.41
C VAL A 10 17.74 8.37 0.92
N GLU A 11 18.14 9.53 0.38
CA GLU A 11 18.59 9.64 -1.00
C GLU A 11 19.84 8.78 -1.26
N ALA A 12 20.82 8.82 -0.34
CA ALA A 12 22.03 8.02 -0.44
C ALA A 12 21.79 6.53 -0.17
N SER A 13 20.81 6.20 0.68
CA SER A 13 20.47 4.83 1.06
C SER A 13 18.94 4.64 1.20
N PRO A 14 18.22 4.41 0.08
CA PRO A 14 16.75 4.30 0.09
C PRO A 14 16.20 3.17 0.98
N ASN A 15 17.03 2.15 1.25
CA ASN A 15 16.68 1.04 2.14
C ASN A 15 16.43 1.47 3.60
N LEU A 16 16.81 2.69 4.00
CA LEU A 16 16.50 3.22 5.32
C LEU A 16 14.99 3.34 5.59
N VAL A 17 14.20 3.67 4.56
CA VAL A 17 12.74 3.75 4.64
C VAL A 17 12.14 2.41 5.08
N TRP A 18 12.74 1.30 4.64
CA TRP A 18 12.31 -0.03 5.02
C TRP A 18 12.79 -0.45 6.41
N LYS A 19 14.04 -0.15 6.75
CA LYS A 19 14.66 -0.60 8.01
C LYS A 19 14.19 0.18 9.24
N ASP A 20 13.91 1.47 9.09
CA ASP A 20 13.58 2.37 10.19
C ASP A 20 12.69 3.52 9.71
N SER A 21 11.45 3.20 9.34
CA SER A 21 10.55 4.10 8.59
C SER A 21 10.21 5.40 9.32
N TYR A 22 10.13 5.37 10.66
CA TYR A 22 9.74 6.51 11.48
C TYR A 22 10.90 7.16 12.22
N GLY A 23 12.05 6.48 12.35
CA GLY A 23 13.28 7.04 12.90
C GLY A 23 14.09 7.71 11.80
N ARG A 24 15.17 7.07 11.36
CA ARG A 24 16.08 7.63 10.33
C ARG A 24 15.52 7.65 8.91
N GLY A 25 14.42 6.95 8.65
CA GLY A 25 13.81 6.80 7.33
C GLY A 25 12.76 7.87 6.99
N TRP A 26 12.63 8.95 7.78
CA TRP A 26 11.75 10.07 7.43
C TRP A 26 12.13 10.67 6.07
N LEU A 27 11.17 11.18 5.31
CA LEU A 27 11.42 11.67 3.94
C LEU A 27 11.61 13.19 3.89
N VAL A 28 10.64 13.92 4.43
CA VAL A 28 10.58 15.38 4.43
C VAL A 28 10.03 15.90 5.75
N ILE A 29 10.44 17.11 6.14
CA ILE A 29 9.83 17.88 7.21
C ILE A 29 9.18 19.09 6.58
N ILE A 30 7.91 19.32 6.87
CA ILE A 30 7.12 20.43 6.34
C ILE A 30 6.67 21.35 7.47
N GLN A 31 6.71 22.66 7.21
CA GLN A 31 5.96 23.65 7.98
C GLN A 31 4.55 23.75 7.37
N PRO A 32 3.50 23.28 8.06
CA PRO A 32 2.13 23.41 7.55
C PRO A 32 1.67 24.87 7.62
N ASP A 33 0.93 25.32 6.60
CA ASP A 33 0.31 26.66 6.60
C ASP A 33 -0.88 26.70 7.57
N HIS A 34 -1.53 25.54 7.74
CA HIS A 34 -2.71 25.29 8.57
C HIS A 34 -2.44 24.10 9.50
N PRO A 35 -1.79 24.30 10.66
CA PRO A 35 -1.44 23.21 11.58
C PRO A 35 -2.63 22.38 12.05
N GLU A 36 -3.82 22.97 12.12
CA GLU A 36 -5.08 22.32 12.48
C GLU A 36 -5.54 21.24 11.51
N ALA A 37 -5.06 21.25 10.26
CA ALA A 37 -5.41 20.25 9.25
C ALA A 37 -4.98 18.83 9.66
N VAL A 38 -4.02 18.69 10.60
CA VAL A 38 -3.61 17.39 11.14
C VAL A 38 -4.74 16.64 11.84
N PHE A 39 -5.74 17.34 12.38
CA PHE A 39 -6.89 16.70 13.03
C PHE A 39 -7.84 16.01 12.03
N ASN A 40 -7.72 16.32 10.74
CA ASN A 40 -8.46 15.66 9.68
C ASN A 40 -7.76 14.39 9.17
N LEU A 41 -6.52 14.12 9.61
CA LEU A 41 -5.79 12.92 9.23
C LEU A 41 -6.28 11.71 10.04
N TYR A 42 -6.08 10.52 9.48
CA TYR A 42 -6.37 9.28 10.21
C TYR A 42 -5.50 9.15 11.45
N SER A 43 -6.14 8.85 12.58
CA SER A 43 -5.43 8.41 13.78
C SER A 43 -4.82 7.03 13.56
N GLY A 44 -3.77 6.69 14.31
CA GLY A 44 -3.11 5.38 14.19
C GLY A 44 -4.07 4.19 14.36
N HIS A 45 -5.09 4.31 15.21
CA HIS A 45 -6.11 3.28 15.37
C HIS A 45 -6.95 3.09 14.09
N ARG A 46 -7.47 4.18 13.52
CA ARG A 46 -8.24 4.13 12.27
C ARG A 46 -7.40 3.64 11.10
N ALA A 47 -6.14 4.05 11.03
CA ALA A 47 -5.20 3.56 10.02
C ALA A 47 -5.00 2.03 10.15
N LYS A 48 -4.83 1.50 11.36
CA LYS A 48 -4.71 0.06 11.61
C LYS A 48 -5.95 -0.73 11.17
N GLU A 49 -7.13 -0.23 11.49
CA GLU A 49 -8.40 -0.86 11.06
C GLU A 49 -8.49 -0.90 9.53
N TRP A 50 -8.18 0.22 8.88
CA TRP A 50 -8.17 0.32 7.42
C TRP A 50 -7.16 -0.62 6.77
N PHE A 51 -5.92 -0.68 7.27
CA PHE A 51 -4.90 -1.60 6.76
C PHE A 51 -5.30 -3.07 6.92
N THR A 52 -5.85 -3.44 8.09
CA THR A 52 -6.31 -4.81 8.36
C THR A 52 -7.40 -5.21 7.36
N ARG A 53 -8.42 -4.36 7.21
CA ARG A 53 -9.53 -4.63 6.29
C ARG A 53 -9.08 -4.70 4.82
N SER A 54 -8.16 -3.82 4.43
CA SER A 54 -7.60 -3.81 3.07
C SER A 54 -6.80 -5.07 2.79
N ALA A 55 -6.02 -5.55 3.77
CA ALA A 55 -5.28 -6.81 3.68
C ALA A 55 -6.21 -8.03 3.58
N GLU A 56 -7.30 -8.07 4.35
CA GLU A 56 -8.31 -9.12 4.28
C GLU A 56 -8.99 -9.16 2.91
N ASN A 57 -9.44 -8.01 2.40
CA ASN A 57 -10.05 -7.89 1.08
C ASN A 57 -9.09 -8.34 -0.03
N PHE A 58 -7.83 -7.91 0.05
CA PHE A 58 -6.81 -8.30 -0.92
C PHE A 58 -6.51 -9.80 -0.85
N SER A 59 -6.44 -10.39 0.35
CA SER A 59 -6.29 -11.83 0.52
C SER A 59 -7.45 -12.61 -0.11
N ASN A 60 -8.69 -12.14 0.06
CA ASN A 60 -9.86 -12.78 -0.56
C ASN A 60 -9.80 -12.72 -2.09
N LEU A 61 -9.39 -11.58 -2.66
CA LEU A 61 -9.17 -11.45 -4.11
C LEU A 61 -8.14 -12.48 -4.62
N LEU A 62 -7.03 -12.66 -3.89
CA LEU A 62 -6.01 -13.64 -4.27
C LEU A 62 -6.52 -15.10 -4.18
N ILE A 63 -7.39 -15.40 -3.21
CA ILE A 63 -8.04 -16.72 -3.10
C ILE A 63 -8.97 -16.95 -4.29
N ASP A 64 -9.75 -15.95 -4.70
CA ASP A 64 -10.62 -16.05 -5.87
C ASP A 64 -9.83 -16.26 -7.18
N TRP A 65 -8.60 -15.75 -7.24
CA TRP A 65 -7.70 -15.97 -8.36
C TRP A 65 -7.02 -17.34 -8.36
N ALA A 66 -7.09 -18.08 -7.24
CA ALA A 66 -6.51 -19.41 -7.14
C ALA A 66 -7.32 -20.40 -8.00
N PRO A 67 -6.66 -21.33 -8.71
CA PRO A 67 -7.34 -22.32 -9.51
C PRO A 67 -8.20 -23.24 -8.62
N ASN A 68 -9.51 -23.28 -8.88
CA ASN A 68 -10.44 -24.11 -8.14
C ASN A 68 -10.46 -25.55 -8.72
N PRO A 69 -10.02 -26.57 -7.96
CA PRO A 69 -9.91 -27.95 -8.47
C PRO A 69 -11.27 -28.61 -8.77
N SER A 70 -12.37 -28.05 -8.29
CA SER A 70 -13.72 -28.63 -8.40
C SER A 70 -14.50 -28.18 -9.64
N ARG A 71 -14.06 -27.12 -10.34
CA ARG A 71 -14.68 -26.66 -11.59
C ARG A 71 -14.00 -27.32 -12.78
N GLY A 72 -14.49 -28.51 -13.14
CA GLY A 72 -14.07 -29.19 -14.36
C GLY A 72 -14.41 -28.36 -15.61
N LYS A 73 -13.43 -27.61 -16.14
CA LYS A 73 -13.11 -27.43 -17.57
C LYS A 73 -12.13 -26.26 -17.74
N LYS A 74 -11.02 -26.58 -18.42
CA LYS A 74 -9.98 -25.69 -18.95
C LYS A 74 -9.44 -24.68 -17.93
N SER A 75 -8.58 -25.19 -17.06
CA SER A 75 -7.43 -24.41 -16.58
C SER A 75 -6.73 -23.85 -17.82
N GLU A 76 -6.99 -22.57 -18.13
CA GLU A 76 -6.09 -21.79 -18.96
C GLU A 76 -4.76 -21.81 -18.23
N THR A 77 -3.84 -22.56 -18.83
CA THR A 77 -2.48 -22.74 -18.38
C THR A 77 -1.84 -21.40 -18.06
N GLY A 78 -1.62 -21.15 -16.77
CA GLY A 78 -0.47 -20.41 -16.27
C GLY A 78 -0.29 -18.98 -16.76
N VAL A 79 -1.29 -18.11 -16.59
CA VAL A 79 -1.04 -16.66 -16.66
C VAL A 79 -0.08 -16.29 -15.50
N PRO A 80 1.13 -15.76 -15.78
CA PRO A 80 2.06 -15.30 -14.76
C PRO A 80 1.39 -14.28 -13.82
N VAL A 81 1.70 -14.34 -12.53
CA VAL A 81 1.21 -13.38 -11.52
C VAL A 81 1.30 -11.91 -11.98
N PRO A 82 2.39 -11.47 -12.65
CA PRO A 82 2.47 -10.09 -13.16
C PRO A 82 1.41 -9.71 -14.19
N GLU A 83 0.95 -10.66 -15.02
CA GLU A 83 -0.09 -10.41 -16.03
C GLU A 83 -1.47 -10.31 -15.37
N LYS A 84 -1.80 -11.22 -14.45
CA LYS A 84 -3.03 -11.11 -13.64
C LYS A 84 -3.10 -9.80 -12.84
N VAL A 85 -2.00 -9.38 -12.24
CA VAL A 85 -1.92 -8.11 -11.50
C VAL A 85 -2.19 -6.92 -12.44
N ARG A 86 -1.69 -6.97 -13.67
CA ARG A 86 -1.94 -5.91 -14.66
C ARG A 86 -3.39 -5.88 -15.12
N GLU A 87 -3.98 -7.04 -15.37
CA GLU A 87 -5.39 -7.17 -15.80
C GLU A 87 -6.37 -6.68 -14.74
N HIS A 88 -6.07 -6.92 -13.47
CA HIS A 88 -6.91 -6.53 -12.34
C HIS A 88 -6.40 -5.29 -11.58
N TRP A 89 -5.57 -4.46 -12.22
CA TRP A 89 -4.92 -3.32 -11.56
C TRP A 89 -5.92 -2.37 -10.90
N ASP A 90 -7.03 -2.06 -11.59
CA ASP A 90 -8.07 -1.17 -11.09
C ASP A 90 -8.79 -1.75 -9.86
N GLU A 91 -9.01 -3.07 -9.86
CA GLU A 91 -9.63 -3.77 -8.74
C GLU A 91 -8.72 -3.80 -7.51
N ILE A 92 -7.43 -4.07 -7.70
CA ILE A 92 -6.42 -3.99 -6.64
C ILE A 92 -6.36 -2.57 -6.09
N THR A 93 -6.31 -1.56 -6.96
CA THR A 93 -6.23 -0.15 -6.57
C THR A 93 -7.44 0.25 -5.72
N ARG A 94 -8.64 -0.16 -6.12
CA ARG A 94 -9.88 0.05 -5.35
C ARG A 94 -9.83 -0.60 -3.97
N ILE A 95 -9.32 -1.83 -3.86
CA ILE A 95 -9.22 -2.53 -2.57
C ILE A 95 -8.21 -1.86 -1.64
N LEU A 96 -7.05 -1.46 -2.17
CA LEU A 96 -5.95 -0.93 -1.37
C LEU A 96 -6.08 0.55 -1.04
N PHE A 97 -6.81 1.33 -1.85
CA PHE A 97 -6.86 2.79 -1.71
C PHE A 97 -8.28 3.36 -1.55
N GLY A 98 -9.33 2.55 -1.75
CA GLY A 98 -10.74 2.96 -1.62
C GLY A 98 -11.33 3.45 -2.93
#